data_AF-A0A7D5SUD3-F1
#
_entry.id   AF-A0A7D5SUD3-F1
#
_cell.length_a   1.000
_cell.length_b   1.000
_cell.length_c   1.000
_cell.angle_alpha   90.00
_cell.angle_beta   90.00
_cell.angle_gamma   90.00
#
_symmetry.space_group_name_H-M   'P 1'
#
loop_
_entity.id
_entity.type
_entity.pdbx_description
1 polymer ?
#
loop_
_entity_poly.entity_id
_entity_poly.type
_entity_poly.pdbx_seq_one_letter_code
_entity_poly.pdbx_strand_id
1 'polypeptide(L)'
;MDYRRYTINELARETKTSKHLLYDWVRRGLLVPTQISGTRKKFSIDAFLEAERKALKELQQKELERFVTSPRPNEKIPEAFYDNLLKEIQKETPLKASRRGKTNNGVTNNACHTHLSHKIREIL
;
A
#
# COMPACT_ATOMS: atom_id res chain seq x y z
N MET A 1 -30.78 -3.73 5.73
CA MET A 1 -30.43 -3.02 4.49
C MET A 1 -31.30 -1.78 4.41
N ASP A 2 -30.70 -0.60 4.32
CA ASP A 2 -31.46 0.65 4.25
C ASP A 2 -31.80 0.96 2.79
N TYR A 3 -33.09 0.87 2.43
CA TYR A 3 -33.55 1.05 1.04
C TYR A 3 -33.75 2.52 0.66
N ARG A 4 -33.47 3.43 1.59
CA ARG A 4 -33.62 4.87 1.37
C ARG A 4 -32.74 5.35 0.23
N ARG A 5 -33.28 6.32 -0.51
CA ARG A 5 -32.69 6.90 -1.71
C ARG A 5 -32.67 8.41 -1.59
N TYR A 6 -31.46 8.96 -1.57
CA TYR A 6 -31.18 10.35 -1.26
C TYR A 6 -30.78 11.10 -2.53
N THR A 7 -31.20 12.35 -2.66
CA THR A 7 -30.53 13.31 -3.55
C THR A 7 -29.18 13.69 -2.97
N ILE A 8 -28.31 14.33 -3.76
CA ILE A 8 -27.01 14.85 -3.25
C ILE A 8 -27.20 15.77 -2.04
N ASN A 9 -28.24 16.61 -2.05
CA ASN A 9 -28.52 17.53 -0.94
C ASN A 9 -28.92 16.79 0.34
N GLU A 10 -29.72 15.74 0.23
CA GLU A 10 -30.14 14.92 1.37
C GLU A 10 -28.98 14.07 1.87
N LEU A 11 -28.22 13.46 0.95
CA LEU A 11 -27.05 12.64 1.26
C LEU A 11 -26.00 13.47 2.02
N ALA A 12 -25.72 14.69 1.56
CA ALA A 12 -24.79 15.61 2.25
C ALA A 12 -25.19 15.90 3.71
N ARG A 13 -26.50 15.99 4.00
CA ARG A 13 -27.00 16.21 5.36
C ARG A 13 -26.85 14.94 6.20
N GLU A 14 -27.19 13.80 5.63
CA GLU A 14 -27.12 12.49 6.30
C GLU A 14 -25.68 12.11 6.67
N THR A 15 -24.76 12.27 5.72
CA THR A 15 -23.35 11.87 5.89
C THR A 15 -22.46 13.00 6.43
N LYS A 16 -23.04 14.18 6.69
CA LYS A 16 -22.32 15.40 7.09
C LYS A 16 -21.15 15.75 6.15
N THR A 17 -21.31 15.44 4.86
CA THR A 17 -20.28 15.66 3.84
C THR A 17 -20.59 16.91 3.00
N SER A 18 -19.56 17.60 2.53
CA SER A 18 -19.74 18.75 1.65
C SER A 18 -20.42 18.36 0.33
N LYS A 19 -21.44 19.13 -0.07
CA LYS A 19 -22.12 18.94 -1.37
C LYS A 19 -21.14 19.03 -2.53
N HIS A 20 -20.19 19.96 -2.47
CA HIS A 20 -19.19 20.15 -3.53
C HIS A 20 -18.33 18.90 -3.71
N LEU A 21 -17.95 18.24 -2.61
CA LEU A 21 -17.19 16.99 -2.66
C LEU A 21 -18.03 15.87 -3.29
N LEU A 22 -19.30 15.75 -2.92
CA LEU A 22 -20.19 14.76 -3.51
C LEU A 22 -20.39 14.99 -5.02
N TYR A 23 -20.54 16.25 -5.46
CA TYR A 23 -20.58 16.58 -6.88
C TYR A 23 -19.27 16.22 -7.61
N ASP A 24 -18.11 16.45 -6.99
CA ASP A 24 -16.81 16.05 -7.53
C ASP A 24 -16.72 14.53 -7.68
N TRP A 25 -17.16 13.78 -6.67
CA TRP A 25 -17.19 12.32 -6.72
C TRP A 25 -18.13 11.80 -7.82
N VAL A 26 -19.29 12.42 -8.02
CA VAL A 26 -20.19 12.07 -9.13
C VAL A 26 -19.54 12.38 -10.47
N ARG A 27 -18.87 13.54 -10.61
CA ARG A 27 -18.16 13.95 -11.83
C ARG A 27 -17.02 13.00 -12.17
N ARG A 28 -16.28 12.52 -11.16
CA ARG A 28 -15.17 11.57 -11.28
C ARG A 28 -15.62 10.12 -11.44
N GLY A 29 -16.93 9.84 -11.32
CA GLY A 29 -17.47 8.49 -11.39
C GLY A 29 -17.23 7.64 -10.13
N LEU A 30 -16.77 8.24 -9.03
CA LEU A 30 -16.59 7.57 -7.75
C LEU A 30 -17.93 7.24 -7.09
N LEU A 31 -18.86 8.20 -7.12
CA LEU A 31 -20.20 8.07 -6.57
C LEU A 31 -21.21 7.83 -7.69
N VAL A 32 -21.73 6.61 -7.77
CA VAL A 32 -22.66 6.17 -8.82
C VAL A 32 -24.11 6.26 -8.32
N PRO A 33 -25.03 6.87 -9.09
CA PRO A 33 -26.44 6.87 -8.74
C PRO A 33 -27.02 5.46 -8.77
N THR A 34 -27.74 5.09 -7.72
CA THR A 34 -28.41 3.78 -7.62
C THR A 34 -29.77 3.77 -8.29
N GLN A 35 -30.37 4.95 -8.49
CA GLN A 35 -31.64 5.09 -9.18
C GLN A 35 -31.71 6.43 -9.92
N ILE A 36 -32.41 6.42 -11.05
CA ILE A 36 -32.76 7.62 -11.81
C ILE A 36 -34.28 7.76 -11.75
N SER A 37 -34.77 8.85 -11.16
CA SER A 37 -36.20 9.18 -11.09
C SER A 37 -36.44 10.43 -11.91
N GLY A 38 -36.89 10.24 -13.15
CA GLY A 38 -36.95 11.31 -14.16
C GLY A 38 -35.56 11.88 -14.42
N THR A 39 -35.38 13.19 -14.22
CA THR A 39 -34.08 13.86 -14.35
C THR A 39 -33.24 13.83 -13.06
N ARG A 40 -33.78 13.32 -11.96
CA ARG A 40 -33.12 13.34 -10.65
C ARG A 40 -32.36 12.05 -10.39
N LYS A 41 -31.06 12.19 -10.16
CA LYS A 41 -30.18 11.11 -9.67
C LYS A 41 -30.39 10.90 -8.17
N LYS A 42 -30.51 9.64 -7.78
CA LYS A 42 -30.68 9.22 -6.39
C LYS A 42 -29.57 8.23 -6.00
N PHE A 43 -29.16 8.29 -4.74
CA PHE A 43 -28.00 7.61 -4.19
C PHE A 43 -28.39 6.86 -2.91
N SER A 44 -27.71 5.75 -2.61
CA SER A 44 -27.85 5.05 -1.34
C SER A 44 -26.68 5.37 -0.41
N ILE A 45 -26.85 5.07 0.88
CA ILE A 45 -25.73 5.13 1.84
C ILE A 45 -24.63 4.14 1.44
N ASP A 46 -24.98 2.94 0.96
CA ASP A 46 -23.99 1.96 0.51
C ASP A 46 -23.12 2.49 -0.64
N ALA A 47 -23.73 3.18 -1.62
CA ALA A 47 -23.00 3.79 -2.73
C ALA A 47 -22.07 4.92 -2.25
N PHE A 48 -22.48 5.66 -1.21
CA PHE A 48 -21.62 6.64 -0.56
C PHE A 48 -20.41 5.98 0.11
N LEU A 49 -20.61 4.92 0.91
CA LEU A 49 -19.53 4.21 1.59
C LEU A 49 -18.56 3.58 0.60
N GLU A 50 -19.05 3.04 -0.51
CA GLU A 50 -18.19 2.53 -1.59
C GLU A 50 -17.38 3.65 -2.23
N ALA A 51 -18.01 4.79 -2.53
CA ALA A 51 -17.33 5.97 -3.07
C ALA A 51 -16.25 6.51 -2.12
N GLU A 52 -16.53 6.53 -0.82
CA GLU A 52 -15.58 6.94 0.21
C GLU A 52 -14.36 6.02 0.25
N ARG A 53 -14.54 4.71 0.24
CA ARG A 53 -13.44 3.74 0.18
C ARG A 53 -12.58 3.94 -1.07
N LYS A 54 -13.22 4.16 -2.23
CA LYS A 54 -12.50 4.43 -3.49
C LYS A 54 -11.74 5.74 -3.42
N ALA A 55 -12.33 6.80 -2.88
CA ALA A 55 -11.70 8.10 -2.72
C ALA A 55 -10.46 8.03 -1.80
N LEU A 56 -10.55 7.28 -0.68
CA LEU A 56 -9.41 7.06 0.21
C LEU A 56 -8.30 6.27 -0.49
N LYS A 57 -8.65 5.24 -1.25
CA LYS A 57 -7.68 4.45 -2.03
C LYS A 57 -6.97 5.30 -3.09
N GLU A 58 -7.70 6.18 -3.80
CA GLU A 58 -7.11 7.10 -4.77
C GLU A 58 -6.17 8.13 -4.12
N LEU A 59 -6.48 8.60 -2.91
CA LEU A 59 -5.60 9.51 -2.17
C LEU A 59 -4.30 8.80 -1.77
N GLN A 60 -4.40 7.60 -1.19
CA GLN A 60 -3.24 6.79 -0.83
C GLN A 60 -2.37 6.47 -2.06
N GLN A 61 -3.00 6.10 -3.17
CA GLN A 61 -2.27 5.82 -4.41
C GLN A 61 -1.56 7.06 -4.95
N LYS A 62 -2.21 8.23 -4.96
CA LYS A 62 -1.56 9.49 -5.38
C LYS A 62 -0.41 9.90 -4.48
N GLU A 63 -0.51 9.65 -3.18
CA GLU A 63 0.60 9.89 -2.25
C GLU A 63 1.76 8.94 -2.54
N LEU A 64 1.49 7.64 -2.69
CA LEU A 64 2.51 6.66 -3.08
C LEU A 64 3.16 7.00 -4.42
N GLU A 65 2.37 7.35 -5.44
CA GLU A 65 2.89 7.78 -6.74
C GLU A 65 3.80 9.00 -6.61
N ARG A 66 3.48 9.98 -5.77
CA ARG A 66 4.36 11.13 -5.49
C ARG A 66 5.69 10.73 -4.85
N PHE A 67 5.69 9.72 -3.98
CA PHE A 67 6.93 9.19 -3.39
C PHE A 67 7.71 8.30 -4.36
N VAL A 68 7.04 7.66 -5.32
CA VAL A 68 7.62 6.66 -6.23
C VAL A 68 8.02 7.25 -7.59
N THR A 69 7.55 8.45 -7.97
CA THR A 69 8.08 9.19 -9.12
C THR A 69 9.40 9.85 -8.72
N SER A 70 10.57 9.39 -9.14
CA SER A 70 10.96 9.08 -10.53
C SER A 70 11.87 7.86 -10.59
N PRO A 71 11.50 6.77 -11.30
CA PRO A 71 12.50 5.87 -11.82
C PRO A 71 13.11 6.58 -13.03
N ARG A 72 14.09 7.46 -12.82
CA ARG A 72 15.01 7.71 -13.93
C ARG A 72 15.64 6.35 -14.21
N PRO A 73 15.64 5.85 -15.46
CA PRO A 73 16.09 4.49 -15.76
C PRO A 73 17.54 4.19 -15.31
N ASN A 74 18.30 5.22 -14.92
CA ASN A 74 19.69 5.12 -14.46
C ASN A 74 19.95 5.64 -13.03
N GLU A 75 18.93 6.02 -12.26
CA GLU A 75 19.15 6.41 -10.85
C GLU A 75 19.23 5.16 -9.97
N LYS A 76 20.47 4.74 -9.68
CA LYS A 76 20.74 3.72 -8.67
C LYS A 76 20.33 4.25 -7.30
N ILE A 77 19.58 3.43 -6.55
CA ILE A 77 19.33 3.67 -5.12
C ILE A 77 20.69 3.88 -4.43
N PRO A 78 20.90 4.97 -3.66
CA PRO A 78 22.18 5.23 -3.00
C PRO A 78 22.61 4.04 -2.13
N GLU A 79 23.86 3.59 -2.25
CA GLU A 79 24.39 2.44 -1.48
C GLU A 79 24.23 2.64 0.04
N ALA A 80 24.28 3.89 0.51
CA ALA A 80 24.04 4.29 1.89
C ALA A 80 22.64 3.90 2.42
N PHE A 81 21.64 3.72 1.56
CA PHE A 81 20.31 3.25 1.95
C PHE A 81 20.37 1.79 2.44
N TYR A 82 21.12 0.93 1.75
CA TYR A 82 21.28 -0.48 2.11
C TYR A 82 22.11 -0.66 3.38
N ASP A 83 23.14 0.17 3.58
CA ASP A 83 23.95 0.15 4.80
C ASP A 83 23.14 0.46 6.06
N ASN A 84 22.18 1.38 5.97
CA ASN A 84 21.32 1.72 7.10
C ASN A 84 20.29 0.61 7.39
N LEU A 85 19.72 0.01 6.35
CA LEU A 85 18.85 -1.17 6.46
C LEU A 85 19.56 -2.36 7.13
N LEU A 86 20.79 -2.64 6.72
CA LEU A 86 21.62 -3.70 7.31
C LEU A 86 21.95 -3.43 8.78
N LYS A 87 22.22 -2.17 9.14
CA LYS A 87 22.47 -1.77 10.54
C LYS A 87 21.25 -1.91 11.43
N GLU A 88 20.04 -1.68 10.91
CA GLU A 88 18.81 -1.89 11.67
C GLU A 88 18.52 -3.37 11.89
N ILE A 89 18.66 -4.19 10.85
CA ILE A 89 18.49 -5.66 10.94
C ILE A 89 19.48 -6.28 11.95
N GLN A 90 20.73 -5.78 11.99
CA GLN A 90 21.74 -6.26 12.93
C GLN A 90 21.45 -5.88 14.40
N LYS A 91 20.70 -4.80 14.65
CA LYS A 91 20.32 -4.40 16.01
C LYS A 91 19.24 -5.31 16.61
N GLU A 92 18.41 -5.93 15.77
CA GLU A 92 17.31 -6.79 16.23
C GLU A 92 17.73 -8.25 16.48
N THR A 93 18.92 -8.66 16.05
CA THR A 93 19.45 -10.00 16.34
C THR A 93 20.39 -9.98 17.56
N PRO A 94 19.98 -10.47 18.75
CA PRO A 94 20.93 -10.73 19.82
C PRO A 94 21.77 -11.96 19.44
N LEU A 95 23.03 -11.72 19.08
CA LEU A 95 24.04 -12.76 18.88
C LEU A 95 24.24 -13.56 20.19
N LYS A 96 23.66 -14.77 20.27
CA LYS A 96 24.10 -15.79 21.23
C LYS A 96 25.55 -16.15 20.88
N ALA A 97 26.49 -15.66 21.69
CA ALA A 97 27.90 -16.01 21.58
C ALA A 97 28.10 -17.51 21.86
N SER A 98 28.28 -18.30 20.79
CA SER A 98 28.80 -19.67 20.89
C SER A 98 30.31 -19.60 21.12
N ARG A 99 30.77 -20.02 22.30
CA ARG A 99 32.18 -20.05 22.70
C ARG A 99 32.96 -21.00 21.77
N ARG A 100 33.94 -20.47 21.03
CA ARG A 100 34.88 -21.25 20.20
C ARG A 100 35.75 -22.14 21.09
N GLY A 101 35.59 -23.46 20.92
CA GLY A 101 36.65 -24.43 21.18
C GLY A 101 37.75 -24.30 20.13
N LYS A 102 38.99 -24.36 20.60
CA LYS A 102 40.23 -24.14 19.87
C LYS A 102 40.78 -25.50 19.43
N THR A 103 40.92 -25.76 18.13
CA THR A 103 41.87 -26.75 17.60
C THR A 103 42.35 -26.34 16.20
N ASN A 104 43.66 -26.48 16.01
CA ASN A 104 44.39 -26.16 14.78
C ASN A 104 44.34 -27.34 13.79
N ASN A 105 44.53 -26.99 12.51
CA ASN A 105 45.20 -27.74 11.43
C ASN A 105 44.35 -28.02 10.18
N GLY A 106 44.82 -27.47 9.06
CA GLY A 106 44.99 -28.25 7.82
C GLY A 106 43.88 -28.23 6.77
N VAL A 107 44.15 -27.50 5.68
CA VAL A 107 44.04 -27.96 4.27
C VAL A 107 42.64 -28.21 3.66
N THR A 108 42.40 -27.46 2.56
CA THR A 108 41.61 -27.72 1.34
C THR A 108 40.08 -27.48 1.23
N ASN A 109 39.79 -26.71 0.17
CA ASN A 109 38.75 -26.85 -0.85
C ASN A 109 37.28 -26.52 -0.54
N ASN A 110 36.85 -25.41 -1.16
CA ASN A 110 35.62 -25.25 -1.94
C ASN A 110 34.41 -26.11 -1.56
N ALA A 111 33.61 -25.63 -0.62
CA ALA A 111 32.20 -26.03 -0.51
C ALA A 111 31.41 -24.94 0.25
N CYS A 112 31.08 -23.82 -0.40
CA CYS A 112 30.11 -22.88 0.18
C CYS A 112 29.33 -22.11 -0.90
N HIS A 113 28.80 -22.81 -1.90
CA HIS A 113 28.02 -22.16 -2.97
C HIS A 113 26.64 -22.76 -3.26
N THR A 114 26.11 -23.63 -2.40
CA THR A 114 24.84 -24.34 -2.70
C THR A 114 23.72 -24.14 -1.70
N HIS A 115 23.91 -23.51 -0.54
CA HIS A 115 22.83 -23.37 0.45
C HIS A 115 22.03 -22.06 0.39
N LEU A 116 22.55 -21.01 -0.26
CA LEU A 116 21.81 -19.75 -0.44
C LEU A 116 20.92 -19.73 -1.69
N SER A 117 21.17 -20.61 -2.67
CA SER A 117 20.44 -20.60 -3.94
C SER A 117 19.03 -21.20 -3.84
N HIS A 118 18.80 -22.15 -2.92
CA HIS A 118 17.46 -22.76 -2.78
C HIS A 118 16.44 -21.87 -2.08
N LYS A 119 16.87 -20.98 -1.17
CA LYS A 119 15.93 -20.14 -0.40
C LYS A 119 15.35 -18.96 -1.18
N ILE A 120 15.95 -18.60 -2.31
CA ILE A 120 15.47 -17.49 -3.16
C ILE A 120 14.36 -17.95 -4.12
N ARG A 121 14.23 -19.25 -4.40
CA ARG A 121 13.23 -19.79 -5.34
C ARG A 121 11.84 -20.05 -4.74
N GLU A 122 11.66 -19.93 -3.43
CA GLU A 122 10.35 -20.11 -2.78
C GLU A 122 9.62 -18.78 -2.49
N ILE A 123 10.23 -17.63 -2.82
CA ILE A 123 9.66 -16.29 -2.55
C ILE A 123 9.17 -15.58 -3.84
N LEU A 124 9.41 -16.16 -5.02
CA LEU A 124 8.79 -15.75 -6.29
C LEU A 124 7.66 -16.71 -6.66
#